data_AF-A0A1K1S0M2-F1
#
_entry.id   AF-A0A1K1S0M2-F1
#
_cell.length_a   1.000
_cell.length_b   1.000
_cell.length_c   1.000
_cell.angle_alpha   90.00
_cell.angle_beta   90.00
_cell.angle_gamma   90.00
#
_symmetry.space_group_name_H-M   'P 1'
#
loop_
_entity.id
_entity.type
_entity.pdbx_description
1 polymer ?
#
loop_
_entity_poly.entity_id
_entity_poly.type
_entity_poly.pdbx_seq_one_letter_code
_entity_poly.pdbx_strand_id
1 'polypeptide(L)'
;MGNTPQNPLQRIAYTYNVRGWLTDINDVDHPSGKLFNFQINYNKSRSGTVTPLFNGNIAETYWKTSNDNTMRRYAYTYDAL
;
A
#
# COMPACT_ATOMS: atom_id res chain seq x y z
N MET A 1 2.06 -21.56 -35.24
CA MET A 1 2.52 -21.95 -33.89
C MET A 1 2.79 -20.66 -33.13
N GLY A 2 2.06 -20.34 -32.06
CA GLY A 2 2.24 -19.05 -31.38
C GLY A 2 1.17 -18.76 -30.34
N ASN A 3 0.94 -19.70 -29.43
CA ASN A 3 0.18 -19.44 -28.21
C ASN A 3 1.17 -19.65 -27.05
N THR A 4 2.00 -18.65 -26.76
CA THR A 4 2.74 -18.65 -25.50
C THR A 4 1.76 -18.26 -24.40
N PRO A 5 1.44 -19.13 -23.43
CA PRO A 5 0.76 -18.70 -22.22
C PRO A 5 1.67 -17.66 -21.56
N GLN A 6 1.24 -16.41 -21.58
CA GLN A 6 2.04 -15.31 -21.09
C GLN A 6 2.17 -15.46 -19.57
N ASN A 7 3.33 -15.91 -19.09
CA ASN A 7 3.61 -15.91 -17.67
C ASN A 7 3.50 -14.46 -17.16
N PRO A 8 2.77 -14.21 -16.07
CA PRO A 8 2.64 -12.86 -15.53
C PRO A 8 4.01 -12.33 -15.13
N LEU A 9 4.27 -11.06 -15.45
CA LEU A 9 5.54 -10.37 -15.15
C LEU A 9 5.93 -10.44 -13.67
N GLN A 10 4.94 -10.49 -12.78
CA GLN A 10 5.12 -10.70 -11.35
C GLN A 10 3.84 -11.25 -10.72
N ARG A 11 3.98 -11.94 -9.59
CA ARG A 11 2.87 -12.27 -8.69
C ARG A 11 2.60 -11.11 -7.74
N ILE A 12 1.35 -10.73 -7.54
CA ILE A 12 0.96 -9.68 -6.60
C ILE A 12 0.30 -10.31 -5.37
N ALA A 13 0.69 -9.85 -4.17
CA ALA A 13 0.03 -10.20 -2.91
C ALA A 13 -0.86 -9.04 -2.46
N TYR A 14 -2.09 -9.33 -2.08
CA TYR A 14 -3.04 -8.35 -1.54
C TYR A 14 -3.40 -8.75 -0.11
N THR A 15 -3.36 -7.80 0.81
CA THR A 15 -3.74 -8.00 2.21
C THR A 15 -4.92 -7.09 2.54
N TYR A 16 -5.83 -7.59 3.37
CA TYR A 16 -7.04 -6.87 3.77
C TYR A 16 -7.20 -6.91 5.29
N ASN A 17 -7.87 -5.90 5.85
CA ASN A 17 -8.29 -5.93 7.24
C ASN A 17 -9.59 -6.75 7.43
N VAL A 18 -10.02 -6.91 8.69
CA VAL A 18 -11.25 -7.66 9.04
C VAL A 18 -12.54 -7.09 8.46
N ARG A 19 -12.53 -5.84 7.96
CA ARG A 19 -13.64 -5.18 7.25
C ARG A 19 -13.57 -5.36 5.73
N GLY A 20 -12.57 -6.10 5.23
CA GLY A 20 -12.35 -6.32 3.81
C GLY A 20 -11.70 -5.15 3.07
N TRP A 21 -11.20 -4.12 3.78
CA TRP A 21 -10.49 -3.01 3.13
C TRP A 21 -9.04 -3.38 2.86
N LEU A 22 -8.55 -3.01 1.68
CA LEU A 22 -7.17 -3.23 1.25
C LEU A 22 -6.19 -2.53 2.21
N THR A 23 -5.20 -3.24 2.71
CA THR A 23 -4.14 -2.68 3.56
C THR A 23 -2.78 -2.69 2.89
N ASP A 24 -2.49 -3.70 2.06
CA ASP A 24 -1.17 -3.83 1.44
C ASP A 24 -1.27 -4.41 0.03
N ILE A 25 -0.43 -3.91 -0.87
CA ILE A 25 -0.10 -4.54 -2.16
C ILE A 25 1.39 -4.86 -2.11
N ASN A 26 1.74 -6.14 -2.05
CA ASN A 26 3.07 -6.61 -1.70
C ASN A 26 3.56 -5.98 -0.36
N ASP A 27 4.86 -6.04 -0.06
CA ASP A 27 5.41 -5.52 1.19
C ASP A 27 6.30 -4.30 0.91
N VAL A 28 5.91 -3.14 1.43
CA VAL A 28 6.65 -1.88 1.25
C VAL A 28 7.98 -1.83 2.03
N ASP A 29 8.10 -2.65 3.07
CA ASP A 29 9.31 -2.77 3.88
C ASP A 29 10.25 -3.85 3.31
N HIS A 30 9.70 -4.88 2.67
CA HIS A 30 10.44 -5.96 2.02
C HIS A 30 10.04 -6.16 0.54
N PRO A 31 10.42 -5.23 -0.36
CA PRO A 31 9.93 -5.19 -1.74
C PRO A 31 10.30 -6.40 -2.60
N SER A 32 11.30 -7.23 -2.23
CA SER A 32 11.52 -8.59 -2.76
C SER A 32 11.34 -8.78 -4.29
N GLY A 33 11.90 -7.87 -5.10
CA GLY A 33 11.81 -7.93 -6.57
C GLY A 33 10.44 -7.54 -7.16
N LYS A 34 9.53 -7.00 -6.35
CA LYS A 34 8.24 -6.47 -6.78
C LYS A 34 8.40 -5.10 -7.42
N LEU A 35 7.72 -4.89 -8.53
CA LEU A 35 7.80 -3.63 -9.27
C LEU A 35 7.10 -2.48 -8.52
N PHE A 36 6.08 -2.82 -7.74
CA PHE A 36 5.28 -1.88 -6.97
C PHE A 36 4.89 -2.48 -5.62
N ASN A 37 5.03 -1.67 -4.57
CA ASN A 37 4.65 -2.02 -3.20
C ASN A 37 3.87 -0.86 -2.59
N PHE A 38 2.78 -1.17 -1.88
CA PHE A 38 1.87 -0.18 -1.33
C PHE A 38 1.35 -0.60 0.04
N GLN A 39 1.16 0.37 0.91
CA GLN A 39 0.52 0.19 2.21
C GLN A 39 -0.47 1.34 2.46
N ILE A 40 -1.65 0.98 2.98
CA ILE A 40 -2.72 1.89 3.37
C ILE A 40 -2.98 1.71 4.87
N ASN A 41 -2.83 2.80 5.62
CA ASN A 41 -3.09 2.82 7.05
C ASN A 41 -4.37 3.62 7.32
N TYR A 42 -5.40 2.94 7.84
CA TYR A 42 -6.65 3.57 8.28
C TYR A 42 -6.60 3.97 9.76
N ASN A 43 -6.13 3.04 10.60
CA ASN A 43 -6.23 3.12 12.06
C ASN A 43 -4.85 3.26 12.72
N LYS A 44 -3.82 3.57 11.94
CA LYS A 44 -2.42 3.66 12.38
C LYS A 44 -1.79 4.90 11.79
N SER A 45 -0.88 5.50 12.55
CA SER A 45 -0.01 6.58 12.10
C SER A 45 1.42 6.08 12.22
N ARG A 46 1.97 5.59 11.11
CA ARG A 46 3.35 5.08 11.06
C ARG A 46 4.35 6.22 11.15
N SER A 47 4.01 7.41 10.67
CA SER A 47 4.88 8.59 10.80
C SER A 47 4.79 9.29 12.16
N GLY A 48 3.69 9.10 12.90
CA GLY A 48 3.36 9.88 14.09
C GLY A 48 2.89 11.32 13.80
N THR A 49 2.73 11.73 12.53
CA THR A 49 2.37 13.11 12.18
C THR A 49 0.89 13.36 11.96
N VAL A 50 0.07 12.30 11.93
CA VAL A 50 -1.39 12.38 11.75
C VAL A 50 -2.13 11.60 12.82
N THR A 51 -3.31 12.06 13.20
CA THR A 51 -4.21 11.36 14.12
C THR A 51 -5.17 10.48 13.32
N PRO A 52 -5.13 9.14 13.48
CA PRO A 52 -6.09 8.27 12.82
C PRO A 52 -7.50 8.52 13.36
N LEU A 53 -8.50 8.54 12.47
CA LEU A 53 -9.89 8.84 12.83
C LEU A 53 -10.74 7.61 13.15
N PHE A 54 -10.21 6.39 12.94
CA PHE A 54 -10.87 5.10 13.25
C PHE A 54 -12.26 4.86 12.63
N ASN A 55 -12.68 5.73 11.72
CA ASN A 55 -13.98 5.74 11.07
C ASN A 55 -13.94 5.18 9.64
N GLY A 56 -12.79 4.70 9.18
CA GLY A 56 -12.57 4.24 7.81
C GLY A 56 -11.92 5.25 6.88
N ASN A 57 -11.65 6.47 7.37
CA ASN A 57 -10.76 7.38 6.67
C ASN A 57 -9.33 6.83 6.63
N ILE A 58 -8.63 7.12 5.54
CA ILE A 58 -7.22 6.78 5.40
C ILE A 58 -6.43 7.80 6.21
N ALA A 59 -5.63 7.34 7.16
CA ALA A 59 -4.67 8.19 7.85
C ALA A 59 -3.45 8.44 6.96
N GLU A 60 -2.89 7.39 6.35
CA GLU A 60 -1.66 7.46 5.56
C GLU A 60 -1.59 6.43 4.45
N THR A 61 -0.83 6.75 3.41
CA THR A 61 -0.40 5.79 2.37
C THR A 61 1.11 5.81 2.22
N TYR A 62 1.69 4.66 1.91
CA TYR A 62 3.12 4.47 1.66
C TYR A 62 3.32 3.69 0.38
N TRP A 63 4.30 4.07 -0.44
CA TRP A 63 4.65 3.30 -1.63
C TRP A 63 6.14 3.30 -1.94
N LYS A 64 6.55 2.25 -2.64
CA LYS A 64 7.87 2.12 -3.26
C LYS A 64 7.73 1.50 -4.65
N THR A 65 8.59 1.94 -5.57
CA THR A 65 8.72 1.35 -6.90
C THR A 65 10.10 0.73 -7.04
N SER A 66 10.23 -0.29 -7.89
CA SER A 66 11.53 -0.92 -8.15
C SER A 66 12.54 0.03 -8.82
N ASN A 67 12.07 1.12 -9.43
CA ASN A 67 12.93 2.06 -10.16
C ASN A 67 13.89 2.82 -9.23
N ASP A 68 13.42 3.23 -8.05
CA ASP A 68 14.20 4.04 -7.10
C ASP A 68 14.24 3.46 -5.68
N ASN A 69 13.40 2.47 -5.36
CA ASN A 69 13.18 1.90 -4.03
C ASN A 69 12.97 2.95 -2.91
N THR A 70 12.57 4.17 -3.29
CA THR A 70 12.47 5.28 -2.36
C THR A 70 11.10 5.26 -1.70
N MET A 71 11.07 5.27 -0.35
CA MET A 71 9.82 5.34 0.40
C MET A 71 9.16 6.69 0.20
N ARG A 72 7.95 6.68 -0.35
CA ARG A 72 7.11 7.85 -0.50
C ARG A 72 5.86 7.69 0.36
N ARG A 73 5.31 8.80 0.83
CA ARG A 73 4.19 8.84 1.77
C ARG A 73 3.26 10.00 1.48
N TYR A 74 1.97 9.77 1.68
CA TYR A 74 1.00 10.82 1.97
C TYR A 74 0.36 10.62 3.34
N ALA A 75 0.05 11.73 3.98
CA ALA A 75 -0.66 11.81 5.26
C ALA A 75 -1.90 12.67 5.04
N TYR A 76 -3.04 12.22 5.57
CA TYR A 76 -4.31 12.88 5.34
C TYR A 76 -4.89 13.39 6.65
N THR A 77 -5.36 14.63 6.60
CA THR A 77 -6.17 15.26 7.65
C THR A 77 -7.47 15.72 7.02
N TYR A 78 -8.55 15.61 7.76
CA TYR A 78 -9.89 15.96 7.33
C TYR A 78 -10.36 17.12 8.21
N ASP A 79 -11.15 18.02 7.63
CA ASP A 79 -11.82 19.06 8.41
C ASP A 79 -12.89 18.45 9.33
N ALA A 80 -13.31 19.25 10.31
CA ALA A 80 -14.50 18.96 11.08
C ALA A 80 -15.71 19.50 10.28
N LEU A 81 -16.60 18.59 9.88
CA LEU A 81 -17.90 18.92 9.30
C LEU A 81 -18.78 19.68 10.28
#